data_AF-A0A937A7K9-F1
#
_entry.id   AF-A0A937A7K9-F1
#
_cell.length_a   1.000
_cell.length_b   1.000
_cell.length_c   1.000
_cell.angle_alpha   90.00
_cell.angle_beta   90.00
_cell.angle_gamma   90.00
#
_symmetry.space_group_name_H-M   'P 1'
#
loop_
_entity.id
_entity.type
_entity.pdbx_description
1 polymer ?
#
loop_
_entity_poly.entity_id
_entity_poly.type
_entity_poly.pdbx_seq_one_letter_code
_entity_poly.pdbx_strand_id
1 'polypeptide(L)'
;MDERRQRRNARWAAPVAAGAVGVGLWLAQPSTPPGPPIGDVAPAQRVVVAAASAPRLPYTRPPVIHAPAPKPQRRPLGQTEVCGYGDVQLPPDDPDPVQRIPLDVRRSALEAMDALMLASDDDQVRAAALWMGARLRGREVKSRIEQIARLAAASRDPFIYAIALEACSGRRGPDGGSCNLLSTAQWVRLDPDNAVPWQALAAEARERDEPQAEDEALQLAALAARSDVHAGRLPRLVDKAVGGDAAPLLRTLALSAGWSAEAVWSASHGIVAPAQGFDLSCDGLQRRLLALEARR
;
A
#
# COMPACT_ATOMS: atom_id res chain seq x y z
N MET A 1 7.16 -28.46 -44.87
CA MET A 1 8.51 -28.29 -44.27
C MET A 1 9.40 -27.70 -45.35
N ASP A 2 10.33 -26.84 -44.95
CA ASP A 2 11.36 -26.17 -45.77
C ASP A 2 11.06 -24.88 -46.55
N GLU A 3 12.10 -24.05 -46.59
CA GLU A 3 12.35 -22.78 -47.31
C GLU A 3 11.89 -21.43 -46.73
N ARG A 4 10.86 -21.31 -45.88
CA ARG A 4 10.46 -19.98 -45.34
C ARG A 4 11.18 -19.53 -44.05
N ARG A 5 12.03 -20.37 -43.45
CA ARG A 5 12.66 -20.09 -42.13
C ARG A 5 14.08 -19.51 -42.19
N GLN A 6 14.67 -19.33 -43.38
CA GLN A 6 16.11 -19.06 -43.52
C GLN A 6 16.48 -17.62 -43.91
N ARG A 7 15.51 -16.68 -44.03
CA ARG A 7 15.76 -15.31 -44.51
C ARG A 7 15.58 -14.17 -43.49
N ARG A 8 15.40 -14.45 -42.19
CA ARG A 8 15.24 -13.41 -41.15
C ARG A 8 16.42 -13.26 -40.17
N ASN A 9 17.58 -13.87 -40.46
CA ASN A 9 18.80 -13.72 -39.66
C ASN A 9 19.92 -13.01 -40.45
N ALA A 10 19.65 -11.80 -40.93
CA ALA A 10 20.65 -11.01 -41.61
C ALA A 10 20.60 -9.55 -41.15
N ARG A 11 21.71 -9.13 -40.53
CA ARG A 11 22.30 -7.79 -40.63
C ARG A 11 21.64 -6.67 -39.82
N TRP A 12 21.99 -6.56 -38.54
CA TRP A 12 22.37 -5.27 -37.95
C TRP A 12 23.52 -5.52 -36.97
N ALA A 13 24.73 -5.45 -37.52
CA ALA A 13 25.97 -5.36 -36.77
C ALA A 13 26.63 -4.01 -37.10
N ALA A 14 27.29 -3.46 -36.08
CA ALA A 14 28.22 -2.32 -36.06
C ALA A 14 27.62 -0.96 -35.61
N PRO A 15 28.44 -0.07 -34.99
CA PRO A 15 29.73 -0.28 -34.33
C PRO A 15 29.78 0.24 -32.87
N VAL A 16 30.63 -0.41 -32.08
CA VAL A 16 31.15 0.09 -30.80
C VAL A 16 32.09 1.26 -31.11
N ALA A 17 31.69 2.48 -30.78
CA ALA A 17 32.56 3.64 -30.78
C ALA A 17 33.24 3.75 -29.41
N ALA A 18 34.54 3.51 -29.40
CA ALA A 18 35.43 3.78 -28.28
C ALA A 18 35.54 5.31 -28.09
N GLY A 19 34.92 5.81 -27.01
CA GLY A 19 35.14 7.15 -26.49
C GLY A 19 36.04 7.08 -25.25
N ALA A 20 37.34 7.22 -25.46
CA ALA A 20 38.31 7.44 -24.40
C ALA A 20 38.32 8.93 -23.99
N VAL A 21 38.86 9.17 -22.79
CA VAL A 21 39.33 10.46 -22.24
C VAL A 21 38.26 11.31 -21.54
N GLY A 22 38.24 11.14 -20.20
CA GLY A 22 37.54 12.00 -19.25
C GLY A 22 38.09 11.83 -17.83
N VAL A 23 39.41 11.72 -17.67
CA VAL A 23 40.07 11.89 -16.37
C VAL A 23 40.17 13.41 -16.13
N GLY A 24 39.13 13.97 -15.52
CA GLY A 24 39.03 15.37 -15.15
C GLY A 24 38.82 15.49 -13.65
N LEU A 25 39.93 15.70 -12.94
CA LEU A 25 40.07 16.58 -11.77
C LEU A 25 38.78 16.95 -11.02
N TRP A 26 38.51 16.29 -9.90
CA TRP A 26 37.78 16.89 -8.78
C TRP A 26 38.69 16.88 -7.54
N LEU A 27 39.65 17.79 -7.58
CA LEU A 27 40.30 18.32 -6.38
C LEU A 27 39.50 19.53 -5.89
N ALA A 28 39.46 19.69 -4.57
CA ALA A 28 38.83 20.78 -3.82
C ALA A 28 37.31 20.65 -3.61
N GLN A 29 36.92 19.82 -2.64
CA GLN A 29 35.76 20.15 -1.81
C GLN A 29 36.04 21.52 -1.16
N PRO A 30 35.17 22.53 -1.33
CA PRO A 30 35.26 23.76 -0.57
C PRO A 30 35.07 23.40 0.91
N SER A 31 36.11 23.61 1.70
CA SER A 31 36.01 23.61 3.15
C SER A 31 34.92 24.60 3.53
N THR A 32 33.82 24.07 4.05
CA THR A 32 32.72 24.83 4.62
C THR A 32 33.30 25.81 5.63
N PRO A 33 32.98 27.11 5.54
CA PRO A 33 33.41 28.07 6.56
C PRO A 33 32.91 27.57 7.92
N PRO A 34 33.70 27.72 8.99
CA PRO A 34 33.25 27.42 10.34
C PRO A 34 31.95 28.19 10.56
N GLY A 35 30.88 27.45 10.86
CA GLY A 35 29.61 28.04 11.22
C GLY A 35 29.81 29.03 12.37
N PRO A 36 28.99 30.08 12.45
CA PRO A 36 29.06 31.02 13.56
C PRO A 36 29.06 30.24 14.88
N PRO A 37 29.79 30.69 15.91
CA PRO A 37 29.74 30.08 17.22
C PRO A 37 28.28 29.93 17.60
N ILE A 38 27.89 28.69 17.91
CA ILE A 38 26.57 28.38 18.45
C ILE A 38 26.52 29.17 19.76
N GLY A 39 25.99 30.39 19.67
CA GLY A 39 25.71 31.21 20.83
C GLY A 39 24.84 30.38 21.74
N ASP A 40 25.20 30.36 23.03
CA ASP A 40 24.55 29.59 24.08
C ASP A 40 23.04 29.53 23.84
N VAL A 41 22.60 28.40 23.29
CA VAL A 41 21.17 28.13 23.14
C VAL A 41 20.68 28.05 24.56
N ALA A 42 20.04 29.13 25.01
CA ALA A 42 19.36 29.19 26.28
C ALA A 42 18.61 27.88 26.46
N PRO A 43 18.81 27.16 27.59
CA PRO A 43 18.29 25.82 27.76
C PRO A 43 16.81 25.87 27.41
N ALA A 44 16.43 25.11 26.37
CA ALA A 44 15.05 25.00 25.95
C ALA A 44 14.27 24.68 27.22
N GLN A 45 13.47 25.66 27.67
CA GLN A 45 12.63 25.48 28.83
C GLN A 45 11.78 24.27 28.48
N ARG A 46 12.05 23.14 29.14
CA ARG A 46 11.15 22.01 29.15
C ARG A 46 9.85 22.60 29.67
N VAL A 47 8.92 22.86 28.75
CA VAL A 47 7.54 23.09 29.11
C VAL A 47 7.09 21.74 29.63
N VAL A 48 7.31 21.53 30.92
CA VAL A 48 6.65 20.50 31.69
C VAL A 48 5.21 20.95 31.71
N VAL A 49 4.46 20.59 30.66
CA VAL A 49 3.01 20.62 30.72
C VAL A 49 2.70 19.62 31.80
N ALA A 50 2.48 20.11 33.02
CA ALA A 50 1.89 19.32 34.08
C ALA A 50 0.60 18.76 33.47
N ALA A 51 0.60 17.47 33.16
CA ALA A 51 -0.57 16.77 32.70
C ALA A 51 -1.59 16.94 33.82
N ALA A 52 -2.45 17.95 33.68
CA ALA A 52 -3.56 18.14 34.58
C ALA A 52 -4.33 16.84 34.53
N SER A 53 -4.34 16.13 35.65
CA SER A 53 -5.04 14.86 35.81
C SER A 53 -6.48 15.08 35.39
N ALA A 54 -6.80 14.77 34.14
CA ALA A 54 -8.15 14.88 33.65
C ALA A 54 -9.01 14.04 34.58
N PRO A 55 -10.12 14.58 35.13
CA PRO A 55 -10.98 13.83 36.01
C PRO A 55 -11.37 12.54 35.28
N ARG A 56 -10.99 11.40 35.87
CA ARG A 56 -11.39 10.08 35.37
C ARG A 56 -12.90 10.00 35.52
N LEU A 57 -13.63 10.35 34.47
CA LEU A 57 -15.06 10.13 34.43
C LEU A 57 -15.27 8.62 34.59
N PRO A 58 -16.15 8.16 35.50
CA PRO A 58 -16.50 6.76 35.61
C PRO A 58 -17.16 6.34 34.30
N TYR A 59 -16.39 5.73 33.41
CA TYR A 59 -16.90 5.12 32.20
C TYR A 59 -17.48 3.76 32.56
N THR A 60 -18.79 3.72 32.82
CA THR A 60 -19.54 2.48 32.84
C THR A 60 -19.67 1.98 31.41
N ARG A 61 -18.90 0.92 31.09
CA ARG A 61 -19.00 0.23 29.80
C ARG A 61 -20.46 -0.20 29.63
N PRO A 62 -21.20 0.26 28.61
CA PRO A 62 -22.56 -0.19 28.41
C PRO A 62 -22.55 -1.71 28.23
N PRO A 63 -23.54 -2.44 28.78
CA PRO A 63 -23.62 -3.88 28.60
C PRO A 63 -23.66 -4.20 27.10
N VAL A 64 -22.70 -5.01 26.64
CA VAL A 64 -22.68 -5.50 25.27
C VAL A 64 -23.85 -6.47 25.14
N ILE A 65 -24.94 -6.02 24.52
CA ILE A 65 -26.04 -6.90 24.15
C ILE A 65 -25.52 -7.77 23.00
N HIS A 66 -25.07 -8.98 23.32
CA HIS A 66 -24.75 -9.98 22.31
C HIS A 66 -26.05 -10.49 21.69
N ALA A 67 -26.48 -9.85 20.60
CA ALA A 67 -27.46 -10.47 19.72
C ALA A 67 -26.86 -11.81 19.25
N PRO A 68 -27.61 -12.93 19.32
CA PRO A 68 -27.13 -14.20 18.81
C PRO A 68 -26.75 -14.01 17.35
N ALA A 69 -25.51 -14.37 17.00
CA ALA A 69 -25.03 -14.28 15.63
C ALA A 69 -25.99 -15.07 14.73
N PRO A 70 -26.47 -14.49 13.61
CA PRO A 70 -27.29 -15.23 12.67
C PRO A 70 -26.51 -16.47 12.23
N LYS A 71 -27.17 -17.64 12.24
CA LYS A 71 -26.53 -18.87 11.78
C LYS A 71 -26.04 -18.64 10.35
N PRO A 72 -24.76 -18.92 10.04
CA PRO A 72 -24.25 -18.75 8.68
C PRO A 72 -25.10 -19.60 7.74
N GLN A 73 -25.91 -18.95 6.91
CA GLN A 73 -26.65 -19.65 5.88
C GLN A 73 -25.61 -20.21 4.91
N ARG A 74 -25.61 -21.53 4.70
CA ARG A 74 -24.76 -22.16 3.69
C ARG A 74 -25.23 -21.68 2.33
N ARG A 75 -24.52 -20.71 1.74
CA ARG A 75 -24.78 -20.24 0.38
C ARG A 75 -24.37 -21.32 -0.62
N PRO A 76 -25.10 -21.47 -1.75
CA PRO A 76 -24.68 -22.31 -2.85
C PRO A 76 -23.28 -21.92 -3.35
N LEU A 77 -22.49 -22.91 -3.78
CA LEU A 77 -21.16 -22.68 -4.36
C LEU A 77 -21.28 -21.73 -5.57
N GLY A 78 -20.47 -20.66 -5.58
CA GLY A 78 -20.46 -19.66 -6.65
C GLY A 78 -21.46 -18.50 -6.47
N GLN A 79 -22.23 -18.47 -5.38
CA GLN A 79 -23.02 -17.30 -4.99
C GLN A 79 -22.27 -16.50 -3.92
N THR A 80 -22.14 -15.19 -4.14
CA THR A 80 -21.73 -14.26 -3.09
C THR A 80 -22.81 -13.22 -2.91
N GLU A 81 -22.95 -12.71 -1.69
CA GLU A 81 -23.83 -11.57 -1.47
C GLU A 81 -23.03 -10.30 -1.73
N VAL A 82 -23.55 -9.46 -2.61
CA VAL A 82 -23.06 -8.09 -2.77
C VAL A 82 -24.05 -7.18 -2.06
N CYS A 83 -23.57 -6.42 -1.07
CA CYS A 83 -24.45 -5.55 -0.30
C CYS A 83 -25.21 -4.58 -1.21
N GLY A 84 -26.54 -4.56 -1.07
CA GLY A 84 -27.46 -3.78 -1.91
C GLY A 84 -27.92 -4.47 -3.20
N TYR A 85 -27.30 -5.59 -3.59
CA TYR A 85 -27.66 -6.38 -4.78
C TYR A 85 -28.17 -7.78 -4.45
N GLY A 86 -27.98 -8.24 -3.21
CA GLY A 86 -28.36 -9.59 -2.78
C GLY A 86 -27.37 -10.65 -3.25
N ASP A 87 -27.81 -11.91 -3.28
CA ASP A 87 -27.00 -13.02 -3.79
C ASP A 87 -26.82 -12.90 -5.31
N VAL A 88 -25.56 -12.81 -5.74
CA VAL A 88 -25.16 -12.79 -7.14
C VAL A 88 -24.32 -14.02 -7.46
N GLN A 89 -24.59 -14.63 -8.62
CA GLN A 89 -23.76 -15.70 -9.14
C GLN A 89 -22.53 -15.08 -9.83
N LEU A 90 -21.35 -15.29 -9.26
CA LEU A 90 -20.11 -14.86 -9.89
C LEU A 90 -19.52 -16.05 -10.67
N PRO A 91 -19.08 -15.85 -11.93
CA PRO A 91 -18.25 -16.85 -12.59
C PRO A 91 -17.01 -17.13 -11.72
N PRO A 92 -16.64 -18.39 -11.48
CA PRO A 92 -15.53 -18.73 -10.58
C PRO A 92 -14.18 -18.15 -11.06
N ASP A 93 -14.07 -17.85 -12.35
CA ASP A 93 -12.84 -17.34 -12.99
C ASP A 93 -12.88 -15.82 -13.24
N ASP A 94 -13.96 -15.13 -12.85
CA ASP A 94 -14.10 -13.69 -13.00
C ASP A 94 -14.15 -13.00 -11.63
N PRO A 95 -13.10 -12.27 -11.22
CA PRO A 95 -13.08 -11.57 -9.95
C PRO A 95 -14.01 -10.33 -9.93
N ASP A 96 -14.43 -9.81 -11.08
CA ASP A 96 -15.17 -8.55 -11.22
C ASP A 96 -16.34 -8.64 -12.24
N PRO A 97 -17.28 -9.60 -12.11
CA PRO A 97 -18.31 -9.80 -13.14
C PRO A 97 -19.36 -8.67 -13.17
N VAL A 98 -19.39 -7.82 -12.13
CA VAL A 98 -20.24 -6.63 -12.05
C VAL A 98 -19.89 -5.63 -13.16
N GLN A 99 -18.65 -5.64 -13.67
CA GLN A 99 -18.22 -4.73 -14.73
C GLN A 99 -18.83 -5.06 -16.10
N ARG A 100 -19.36 -6.27 -16.32
CA ARG A 100 -19.91 -6.74 -17.62
C ARG A 100 -18.93 -6.58 -18.80
N ILE A 101 -17.62 -6.59 -18.53
CA ILE A 101 -16.56 -6.53 -19.54
C ILE A 101 -16.05 -7.95 -19.80
N PRO A 102 -15.90 -8.40 -21.06
CA PRO A 102 -15.32 -9.69 -21.36
C PRO A 102 -13.94 -9.90 -20.69
N LEU A 103 -13.73 -11.07 -20.10
CA LEU A 103 -12.55 -11.38 -19.28
C LEU A 103 -11.23 -11.21 -20.06
N ASP A 104 -11.21 -11.58 -21.34
CA ASP A 104 -10.07 -11.44 -22.24
C ASP A 104 -9.72 -9.98 -22.53
N VAL A 105 -10.73 -9.13 -22.73
CA VAL A 105 -10.57 -7.67 -22.91
C VAL A 105 -10.01 -7.05 -21.64
N ARG A 106 -10.57 -7.39 -20.47
CA ARG A 106 -10.08 -6.90 -19.17
C ARG A 106 -8.65 -7.35 -18.91
N ARG A 107 -8.33 -8.63 -19.16
CA ARG A 107 -6.98 -9.17 -18.98
C ARG A 107 -5.97 -8.46 -19.88
N SER A 108 -6.30 -8.27 -21.15
CA SER A 108 -5.44 -7.58 -22.12
C SER A 108 -5.19 -6.12 -21.71
N ALA A 109 -6.21 -5.43 -21.20
CA ALA A 109 -6.07 -4.07 -20.71
C ALA A 109 -5.18 -3.99 -19.46
N LEU A 110 -5.35 -4.88 -18.49
CA LEU A 110 -4.50 -4.95 -17.29
C LEU A 110 -3.06 -5.35 -17.64
N GLU A 111 -2.86 -6.18 -18.66
CA GLU A 111 -1.54 -6.50 -19.21
C GLU A 111 -0.86 -5.29 -19.86
N ALA A 112 -1.58 -4.51 -20.65
CA ALA A 112 -1.06 -3.28 -21.23
C ALA A 112 -0.73 -2.24 -20.15
N MET A 113 -1.62 -2.03 -19.17
CA MET A 113 -1.38 -1.13 -18.03
C MET A 113 -0.11 -1.53 -17.27
N ASP A 114 0.03 -2.80 -16.87
CA ASP A 114 1.18 -3.27 -16.11
C ASP A 114 2.49 -3.10 -16.89
N ALA A 115 2.48 -3.38 -18.20
CA ALA A 115 3.65 -3.17 -19.06
C ALA A 115 4.06 -1.70 -19.12
N LEU A 116 3.10 -0.78 -19.27
CA LEU A 116 3.36 0.66 -19.27
C LEU A 116 3.94 1.14 -17.93
N MET A 117 3.37 0.67 -16.81
CA MET A 117 3.85 1.08 -15.50
C MET A 117 5.23 0.50 -15.16
N LEU A 118 5.50 -0.77 -15.50
CA LEU A 118 6.81 -1.39 -15.28
C LEU A 118 7.91 -0.74 -16.13
N ALA A 119 7.56 -0.22 -17.32
CA ALA A 119 8.48 0.49 -18.20
C ALA A 119 8.73 1.95 -17.78
N SER A 120 8.06 2.46 -16.73
CA SER A 120 8.22 3.84 -16.29
C SER A 120 9.58 4.08 -15.63
N ASP A 121 10.21 5.22 -15.91
CA ASP A 121 11.42 5.67 -15.21
C ASP A 121 11.12 6.14 -13.77
N ASP A 122 9.84 6.34 -13.42
CA ASP A 122 9.43 6.71 -12.08
C ASP A 122 9.34 5.49 -11.15
N ASP A 123 10.20 5.46 -10.13
CA ASP A 123 10.27 4.41 -9.13
C ASP A 123 8.94 4.17 -8.40
N GLN A 124 8.13 5.21 -8.16
CA GLN A 124 6.82 5.06 -7.52
C GLN A 124 5.83 4.34 -8.44
N VAL A 125 5.87 4.65 -9.74
CA VAL A 125 5.03 3.98 -10.74
C VAL A 125 5.42 2.51 -10.86
N ARG A 126 6.73 2.21 -10.93
CA ARG A 126 7.21 0.82 -10.96
C ARG A 126 6.85 0.05 -9.69
N ALA A 127 7.00 0.67 -8.51
CA ALA A 127 6.61 0.06 -7.24
C ALA A 127 5.11 -0.28 -7.21
N ALA A 128 4.26 0.66 -7.64
CA ALA A 128 2.82 0.43 -7.76
C ALA A 128 2.49 -0.72 -8.72
N ALA A 129 3.17 -0.80 -9.87
CA ALA A 129 3.00 -1.89 -10.85
C ALA A 129 3.34 -3.26 -10.26
N LEU A 130 4.49 -3.36 -9.59
CA LEU A 130 4.95 -4.60 -8.96
C LEU A 130 3.95 -5.08 -7.92
N TRP A 131 3.48 -4.19 -7.05
CA TRP A 131 2.51 -4.51 -6.02
C TRP A 131 1.14 -4.90 -6.58
N MET A 132 0.57 -4.09 -7.49
CA MET A 132 -0.72 -4.39 -8.11
C MET A 132 -0.65 -5.69 -8.89
N GLY A 133 0.39 -5.95 -9.66
CA GLY A 133 0.52 -7.21 -10.40
C GLY A 133 0.71 -8.43 -9.50
N ALA A 134 1.37 -8.28 -8.34
CA ALA A 134 1.44 -9.34 -7.32
C ALA A 134 0.06 -9.66 -6.72
N ARG A 135 -0.83 -8.66 -6.60
CA ARG A 135 -2.20 -8.88 -6.09
C ARG A 135 -3.17 -9.39 -7.15
N LEU A 136 -3.16 -8.79 -8.33
CA LEU A 136 -4.20 -8.98 -9.34
C LEU A 136 -3.99 -10.24 -10.20
N ARG A 137 -2.74 -10.69 -10.37
CA ARG A 137 -2.43 -11.67 -11.43
C ARG A 137 -1.96 -13.03 -10.96
N GLY A 138 -1.66 -13.22 -9.67
CA GLY A 138 -1.32 -14.51 -9.04
C GLY A 138 -0.07 -15.23 -9.58
N ARG A 139 0.39 -14.91 -10.79
CA ARG A 139 1.64 -15.36 -11.41
C ARG A 139 2.78 -14.47 -10.95
N GLU A 140 3.94 -15.07 -10.72
CA GLU A 140 5.17 -14.36 -10.36
C GLU A 140 5.10 -13.52 -9.07
N VAL A 141 4.13 -13.80 -8.20
CA VAL A 141 3.91 -13.07 -6.93
C VAL A 141 5.22 -12.95 -6.14
N LYS A 142 5.94 -14.07 -5.97
CA LYS A 142 7.23 -14.08 -5.28
C LYS A 142 8.24 -13.16 -5.96
N SER A 143 8.41 -13.25 -7.28
CA SER A 143 9.37 -12.43 -8.04
C SER A 143 9.06 -10.93 -7.93
N ARG A 144 7.79 -10.55 -8.02
CA ARG A 144 7.36 -9.14 -7.91
C ARG A 144 7.56 -8.58 -6.51
N ILE A 145 7.24 -9.37 -5.48
CA ILE A 145 7.49 -9.01 -4.08
C ILE A 145 9.00 -8.86 -3.83
N GLU A 146 9.82 -9.75 -4.40
CA GLU A 146 11.27 -9.64 -4.30
C GLU A 146 11.82 -8.37 -4.95
N GLN A 147 11.27 -8.01 -6.12
CA GLN A 147 11.66 -6.80 -6.86
C GLN A 147 11.26 -5.53 -6.10
N ILE A 148 10.04 -5.46 -5.56
CA ILE A 148 9.61 -4.27 -4.81
C ILE A 148 10.37 -4.13 -3.49
N ALA A 149 10.71 -5.24 -2.82
CA ALA A 149 11.51 -5.21 -1.61
C ALA A 149 12.93 -4.67 -1.87
N ARG A 150 13.57 -5.10 -2.96
CA ARG A 150 14.88 -4.54 -3.37
C ARG A 150 14.79 -3.06 -3.75
N LEU A 151 13.74 -2.67 -4.48
CA LEU A 151 13.49 -1.28 -4.84
C LEU A 151 13.34 -0.39 -3.59
N ALA A 152 12.57 -0.85 -2.59
CA ALA A 152 12.41 -0.13 -1.34
C ALA A 152 13.70 -0.05 -0.52
N ALA A 153 14.48 -1.13 -0.44
CA ALA A 153 15.75 -1.14 0.28
C ALA A 153 16.77 -0.13 -0.29
N ALA A 154 16.68 0.18 -1.60
CA ALA A 154 17.51 1.19 -2.26
C ALA A 154 16.90 2.60 -2.25
N SER A 155 15.65 2.76 -1.81
CA SER A 155 14.90 4.02 -1.90
C SER A 155 14.88 4.77 -0.57
N ARG A 156 14.75 6.10 -0.66
CA ARG A 156 14.44 6.99 0.46
C ARG A 156 12.98 7.46 0.45
N ASP A 157 12.20 6.99 -0.50
CA ASP A 157 10.79 7.36 -0.64
C ASP A 157 9.93 6.56 0.34
N PRO A 158 9.26 7.22 1.30
CA PRO A 158 8.45 6.53 2.30
C PRO A 158 7.24 5.79 1.69
N PHE A 159 6.71 6.23 0.54
CA PHE A 159 5.61 5.55 -0.13
C PHE A 159 6.05 4.23 -0.76
N ILE A 160 7.20 4.21 -1.43
CA ILE A 160 7.77 2.96 -1.99
C ILE A 160 8.04 1.98 -0.84
N TYR A 161 8.58 2.49 0.26
CA TYR A 161 8.88 1.69 1.43
C TYR A 161 7.61 1.10 2.08
N ALA A 162 6.57 1.91 2.24
CA ALA A 162 5.26 1.47 2.69
C ALA A 162 4.76 0.32 1.80
N ILE A 163 4.68 0.53 0.47
CA ILE A 163 4.15 -0.50 -0.43
C ILE A 163 4.91 -1.82 -0.32
N ALA A 164 6.24 -1.74 -0.21
CA ALA A 164 7.05 -2.94 -0.05
C ALA A 164 6.77 -3.67 1.29
N LEU A 165 6.58 -2.96 2.39
CA LEU A 165 6.21 -3.58 3.67
C LEU A 165 4.89 -4.35 3.57
N GLU A 166 3.85 -3.75 2.98
CA GLU A 166 2.56 -4.41 2.74
C GLU A 166 2.70 -5.61 1.80
N ALA A 167 3.47 -5.48 0.72
CA ALA A 167 3.75 -6.58 -0.20
C ALA A 167 4.41 -7.77 0.51
N CYS A 168 5.24 -7.47 1.50
CA CYS A 168 5.98 -8.43 2.31
C CYS A 168 5.20 -8.92 3.55
N SER A 169 3.97 -8.45 3.78
CA SER A 169 3.13 -8.93 4.87
C SER A 169 2.95 -10.46 4.79
N GLY A 170 3.19 -11.14 5.92
CA GLY A 170 3.14 -12.61 6.00
C GLY A 170 4.28 -13.37 5.31
N ARG A 171 5.31 -12.69 4.79
CA ARG A 171 6.47 -13.32 4.12
C ARG A 171 7.81 -13.07 4.80
N ARG A 172 7.81 -12.51 6.01
CA ARG A 172 9.03 -12.36 6.82
C ARG A 172 9.39 -13.70 7.46
N GLY A 173 10.68 -13.97 7.63
CA GLY A 173 11.18 -15.22 8.21
C GLY A 173 12.39 -15.79 7.46
N PRO A 174 12.84 -17.02 7.77
CA PRO A 174 14.05 -17.62 7.18
C PRO A 174 14.06 -17.61 5.65
N ASP A 175 12.89 -17.81 5.03
CA ASP A 175 12.73 -17.84 3.57
C ASP A 175 12.23 -16.52 2.96
N GLY A 176 12.22 -15.43 3.76
CA GLY A 176 11.65 -14.14 3.38
C GLY A 176 12.48 -13.34 2.38
N GLY A 177 13.71 -13.78 2.07
CA GLY A 177 14.57 -13.15 1.07
C GLY A 177 14.76 -11.64 1.31
N SER A 178 14.50 -10.84 0.28
CA SER A 178 14.63 -9.38 0.27
C SER A 178 13.65 -8.70 1.24
N CYS A 179 12.53 -9.34 1.59
CA CYS A 179 11.60 -8.80 2.58
C CYS A 179 12.22 -8.69 3.98
N ASN A 180 13.25 -9.48 4.29
CA ASN A 180 13.96 -9.40 5.57
C ASN A 180 14.84 -8.14 5.70
N LEU A 181 15.09 -7.43 4.60
CA LEU A 181 15.80 -6.14 4.61
C LEU A 181 14.89 -5.00 5.07
N LEU A 182 13.58 -5.22 5.10
CA LEU A 182 12.60 -4.21 5.45
C LEU A 182 12.18 -4.36 6.91
N SER A 183 12.15 -3.23 7.61
CA SER A 183 11.63 -3.11 8.97
C SER A 183 10.72 -1.89 9.11
N THR A 184 9.73 -1.99 9.99
CA THR A 184 8.82 -0.88 10.31
C THR A 184 9.56 0.26 11.02
N ALA A 185 10.59 -0.05 11.82
CA ALA A 185 11.48 0.95 12.40
C ALA A 185 12.20 1.82 11.36
N GLN A 186 12.58 1.25 10.20
CA GLN A 186 13.14 2.04 9.10
C GLN A 186 12.07 2.90 8.40
N TRP A 187 10.83 2.41 8.29
CA TRP A 187 9.73 3.21 7.74
C TRP A 187 9.48 4.46 8.60
N VAL A 188 9.42 4.29 9.92
CA VAL A 188 9.36 5.38 10.89
C VAL A 188 10.48 6.41 10.68
N ARG A 189 11.71 5.96 10.41
CA ARG A 189 12.84 6.89 10.12
C ARG A 189 12.67 7.65 8.80
N LEU A 190 12.02 7.05 7.80
CA LEU A 190 11.76 7.68 6.51
C LEU A 190 10.58 8.66 6.56
N ASP A 191 9.62 8.41 7.44
CA ASP A 191 8.38 9.19 7.54
C ASP A 191 7.98 9.50 9.00
N PRO A 192 8.85 10.18 9.78
CA PRO A 192 8.65 10.35 11.23
C PRO A 192 7.46 11.25 11.58
N ASP A 193 7.06 12.13 10.66
CA ASP A 193 5.95 13.05 10.85
C ASP A 193 4.59 12.44 10.51
N ASN A 194 4.55 11.19 10.03
CA ASN A 194 3.33 10.48 9.69
C ASN A 194 2.98 9.47 10.78
N ALA A 195 1.73 9.49 11.26
CA ALA A 195 1.25 8.60 12.31
C ALA A 195 1.20 7.13 11.88
N VAL A 196 1.00 6.85 10.59
CA VAL A 196 0.82 5.49 10.05
C VAL A 196 2.00 4.54 10.36
N PRO A 197 3.27 4.87 10.05
CA PRO A 197 4.41 4.01 10.39
C PRO A 197 4.56 3.78 11.91
N TRP A 198 4.24 4.78 12.73
CA TRP A 198 4.24 4.62 14.20
C TRP A 198 3.15 3.67 14.69
N GLN A 199 1.95 3.73 14.11
CA GLN A 199 0.87 2.79 14.41
C GLN A 199 1.25 1.36 14.01
N ALA A 200 1.89 1.18 12.85
CA ALA A 200 2.42 -0.11 12.44
C ALA A 200 3.49 -0.63 13.41
N LEU A 201 4.36 0.26 13.92
CA LEU A 201 5.37 -0.10 14.92
C LEU A 201 4.72 -0.53 16.25
N ALA A 202 3.69 0.18 16.69
CA ALA A 202 2.91 -0.18 17.87
C ALA A 202 2.22 -1.55 17.71
N ALA A 203 1.67 -1.85 16.52
CA ALA A 203 1.09 -3.16 16.24
C ALA A 203 2.12 -4.29 16.31
N GLU A 204 3.33 -4.09 15.76
CA GLU A 204 4.43 -5.07 15.89
C GLU A 204 4.87 -5.27 17.35
N ALA A 205 4.95 -4.20 18.14
CA ALA A 205 5.29 -4.29 19.56
C ALA A 205 4.22 -5.08 20.34
N ARG A 206 2.94 -4.84 20.04
CA ARG A 206 1.82 -5.60 20.60
C ARG A 206 1.91 -7.09 20.26
N GLU A 207 2.21 -7.44 19.01
CA GLU A 207 2.38 -8.83 18.58
C GLU A 207 3.52 -9.56 19.30
N ARG A 208 4.48 -8.82 19.89
CA ARG A 208 5.61 -9.34 20.67
C ARG A 208 5.41 -9.27 22.18
N ASP A 209 4.24 -8.86 22.65
CA ASP A 209 3.94 -8.61 24.06
C ASP A 209 4.90 -7.58 24.71
N GLU A 210 5.24 -6.50 23.98
CA GLU A 210 6.12 -5.42 24.42
C GLU A 210 5.34 -4.13 24.75
N PRO A 211 4.63 -4.04 25.89
CA PRO A 211 3.67 -2.97 26.17
C PRO A 211 4.32 -1.57 26.26
N GLN A 212 5.56 -1.47 26.77
CA GLN A 212 6.23 -0.16 26.82
C GLN A 212 6.57 0.39 25.43
N ALA A 213 6.98 -0.49 24.50
CA ALA A 213 7.30 -0.12 23.13
C ALA A 213 6.02 0.23 22.35
N GLU A 214 4.92 -0.48 22.62
CA GLU A 214 3.59 -0.14 22.09
C GLU A 214 3.16 1.26 22.54
N ASP A 215 3.21 1.55 23.84
CA ASP A 215 2.82 2.85 24.41
C ASP A 215 3.67 3.99 23.85
N GLU A 216 4.99 3.82 23.75
CA GLU A 216 5.90 4.82 23.18
C GLU A 216 5.57 5.10 21.71
N ALA A 217 5.39 4.05 20.90
CA ALA A 217 5.03 4.19 19.50
C ALA A 217 3.67 4.88 19.31
N LEU A 218 2.67 4.56 20.15
CA LEU A 218 1.37 5.24 20.12
C LEU A 218 1.46 6.70 20.56
N GLN A 219 2.29 7.02 21.56
CA GLN A 219 2.55 8.40 21.96
C GLN A 219 3.17 9.19 20.81
N LEU A 220 4.15 8.62 20.12
CA LEU A 220 4.79 9.25 18.96
C LEU A 220 3.82 9.39 17.77
N ALA A 221 2.96 8.38 17.54
CA ALA A 221 1.88 8.48 16.55
C ALA A 221 0.93 9.65 16.85
N ALA A 222 0.60 9.89 18.13
CA ALA A 222 -0.26 11.00 18.55
C ALA A 222 0.41 12.38 18.42
N LEU A 223 1.74 12.43 18.38
CA LEU A 223 2.53 13.65 18.17
C LEU A 223 2.85 13.92 16.69
N ALA A 224 2.59 12.96 15.80
CA ALA A 224 2.86 13.08 14.38
C ALA A 224 2.02 14.21 13.75
N ALA A 225 2.64 14.97 12.83
CA ALA A 225 2.01 16.12 12.20
C ALA A 225 0.91 15.74 11.17
N ARG A 226 0.96 14.53 10.62
CA ARG A 226 -0.03 14.01 9.66
C ARG A 226 -0.37 12.55 9.94
N SER A 227 -1.51 12.13 9.42
CA SER A 227 -1.87 10.72 9.25
C SER A 227 -2.25 10.52 7.80
N ASP A 228 -1.32 9.99 7.00
CA ASP A 228 -1.51 9.77 5.57
C ASP A 228 -1.27 8.30 5.23
N VAL A 229 -2.35 7.61 4.87
CA VAL A 229 -2.30 6.23 4.34
C VAL A 229 -2.00 6.21 2.83
N HIS A 230 -1.66 7.36 2.25
CA HIS A 230 -1.41 7.59 0.83
C HIS A 230 -2.64 7.35 -0.06
N ALA A 231 -3.83 7.66 0.45
CA ALA A 231 -5.08 7.51 -0.28
C ALA A 231 -5.14 8.39 -1.56
N GLY A 232 -5.71 7.84 -2.63
CA GLY A 232 -5.76 8.41 -3.97
C GLY A 232 -4.43 8.34 -4.74
N ARG A 233 -3.35 7.78 -4.19
CA ARG A 233 -2.02 7.85 -4.81
C ARG A 233 -1.84 6.83 -5.92
N LEU A 234 -2.31 5.60 -5.69
CA LEU A 234 -2.25 4.53 -6.69
C LEU A 234 -2.98 4.86 -8.00
N PRO A 235 -4.27 5.30 -8.01
CA PRO A 235 -4.94 5.66 -9.25
C PRO A 235 -4.27 6.84 -9.95
N ARG A 236 -3.64 7.78 -9.23
CA ARG A 236 -2.84 8.86 -9.85
C ARG A 236 -1.58 8.34 -10.54
N LEU A 237 -0.89 7.38 -9.94
CA LEU A 237 0.29 6.74 -10.56
C LEU A 237 -0.10 5.93 -11.79
N VAL A 238 -1.24 5.25 -11.74
CA VAL A 238 -1.82 4.58 -12.90
C VAL A 238 -2.15 5.58 -14.00
N ASP A 239 -2.85 6.67 -13.69
CA ASP A 239 -3.20 7.71 -14.68
C ASP A 239 -1.95 8.31 -15.32
N LYS A 240 -0.92 8.59 -14.51
CA LYS A 240 0.38 9.10 -14.96
C LYS A 240 1.05 8.15 -15.96
N ALA A 241 1.03 6.85 -15.69
CA ALA A 241 1.70 5.86 -16.53
C ALA A 241 0.93 5.53 -17.81
N VAL A 242 -0.39 5.45 -17.73
CA VAL A 242 -1.26 5.15 -18.87
C VAL A 242 -1.35 6.37 -19.80
N GLY A 243 -1.35 7.58 -19.24
CA GLY A 243 -1.40 8.82 -19.98
C GLY A 243 -2.79 9.18 -20.51
N GLY A 244 -2.94 10.45 -20.93
CA GLY A 244 -4.20 10.99 -21.41
C GLY A 244 -4.65 10.44 -22.76
N ASP A 245 -3.71 10.03 -23.61
CA ASP A 245 -3.95 9.60 -24.99
C ASP A 245 -4.27 8.10 -25.12
N ALA A 246 -4.26 7.36 -24.00
CA ALA A 246 -4.63 5.95 -24.01
C ALA A 246 -6.09 5.75 -24.42
N ALA A 247 -6.37 4.59 -25.02
CA ALA A 247 -7.74 4.20 -25.36
C ALA A 247 -8.65 4.32 -24.11
N PRO A 248 -9.84 4.94 -24.20
CA PRO A 248 -10.69 5.21 -23.03
C PRO A 248 -11.03 3.99 -22.19
N LEU A 249 -11.21 2.83 -22.85
CA LEU A 249 -11.47 1.56 -22.17
C LEU A 249 -10.26 1.09 -21.34
N LEU A 250 -9.05 1.17 -21.89
CA LEU A 250 -7.82 0.85 -21.18
C LEU A 250 -7.66 1.75 -19.95
N ARG A 251 -7.82 3.06 -20.12
CA ARG A 251 -7.69 4.02 -19.03
C ARG A 251 -8.71 3.79 -17.92
N THR A 252 -9.97 3.54 -18.27
CA THR A 252 -11.03 3.25 -17.29
C THR A 252 -10.74 1.99 -16.49
N LEU A 253 -10.36 0.90 -17.17
CA LEU A 253 -10.02 -0.36 -16.52
C LEU A 253 -8.79 -0.25 -15.64
N ALA A 254 -7.77 0.49 -16.10
CA ALA A 254 -6.56 0.73 -15.33
C ALA A 254 -6.86 1.52 -14.05
N LEU A 255 -7.60 2.63 -14.16
CA LEU A 255 -8.01 3.44 -13.01
C LEU A 255 -8.86 2.63 -12.02
N SER A 256 -9.80 1.83 -12.52
CA SER A 256 -10.59 0.92 -11.67
C SER A 256 -9.69 -0.05 -10.91
N ALA A 257 -8.67 -0.63 -11.55
CA ALA A 257 -7.73 -1.52 -10.88
C ALA A 257 -6.89 -0.79 -9.83
N GLY A 258 -6.47 0.45 -10.11
CA GLY A 258 -5.78 1.30 -9.14
C GLY A 258 -6.61 1.58 -7.89
N TRP A 259 -7.89 1.93 -8.06
CA TRP A 259 -8.83 2.13 -6.95
C TRP A 259 -9.10 0.85 -6.17
N SER A 260 -9.32 -0.29 -6.85
CA SER A 260 -9.54 -1.58 -6.18
C SER A 260 -8.32 -2.00 -5.35
N ALA A 261 -7.11 -1.78 -5.87
CA ALA A 261 -5.90 -2.07 -5.13
C ALA A 261 -5.79 -1.14 -3.90
N GLU A 262 -6.04 0.16 -4.06
CA GLU A 262 -6.00 1.14 -2.98
C GLU A 262 -7.06 0.92 -1.89
N ALA A 263 -8.24 0.41 -2.24
CA ALA A 263 -9.26 0.06 -1.26
C ALA A 263 -8.74 -1.00 -0.28
N VAL A 264 -7.99 -1.99 -0.78
CA VAL A 264 -7.40 -3.02 0.08
C VAL A 264 -6.26 -2.44 0.92
N TRP A 265 -5.40 -1.62 0.31
CA TRP A 265 -4.34 -0.91 1.01
C TRP A 265 -4.88 -0.13 2.23
N SER A 266 -5.92 0.66 1.98
CA SER A 266 -6.55 1.52 2.98
C SER A 266 -7.26 0.70 4.05
N ALA A 267 -7.77 -0.49 3.72
CA ALA A 267 -8.35 -1.39 4.72
C ALA A 267 -7.29 -2.00 5.65
N SER A 268 -6.08 -2.29 5.16
CA SER A 268 -4.97 -2.79 5.98
C SER A 268 -4.41 -1.72 6.94
N HIS A 269 -4.40 -0.45 6.52
CA HIS A 269 -3.72 0.64 7.23
C HIS A 269 -4.65 1.67 7.87
N GLY A 270 -5.93 1.65 7.54
CA GLY A 270 -6.91 2.52 8.18
C GLY A 270 -6.97 2.20 9.66
N ILE A 271 -7.18 3.23 10.48
CA ILE A 271 -7.66 3.09 11.87
C ILE A 271 -9.09 2.56 11.80
N VAL A 272 -9.29 1.37 11.25
CA VAL A 272 -10.47 0.60 11.56
C VAL A 272 -10.19 0.15 12.97
N ALA A 273 -10.67 0.95 13.93
CA ALA A 273 -10.84 0.51 15.30
C ALA A 273 -11.27 -0.97 15.22
N PRO A 274 -10.55 -1.92 15.86
CA PRO A 274 -10.91 -3.32 15.77
C PRO A 274 -12.40 -3.35 15.96
N ALA A 275 -13.12 -3.91 14.98
CA ALA A 275 -14.56 -3.91 14.93
C ALA A 275 -15.09 -4.61 16.18
N GLN A 276 -15.08 -3.92 17.31
CA GLN A 276 -15.63 -4.35 18.58
C GLN A 276 -17.13 -4.20 18.37
N GLY A 277 -17.71 -5.20 17.70
CA GLY A 277 -19.15 -5.35 17.49
C GLY A 277 -19.75 -4.77 16.21
N PHE A 278 -18.97 -4.34 15.20
CA PHE A 278 -19.55 -4.02 13.90
C PHE A 278 -19.70 -5.30 13.09
N ASP A 279 -20.92 -5.84 13.10
CA ASP A 279 -21.36 -6.82 12.11
C ASP A 279 -21.37 -6.13 10.74
N LEU A 280 -20.28 -6.30 9.98
CA LEU A 280 -20.12 -5.79 8.61
C LEU A 280 -20.87 -6.65 7.57
N SER A 281 -21.68 -7.63 8.01
CA SER A 281 -22.62 -8.27 7.10
C SER A 281 -23.61 -7.24 6.55
N CYS A 282 -24.15 -7.52 5.37
CA CYS A 282 -25.18 -6.67 4.78
C CYS A 282 -26.40 -6.56 5.72
N ASP A 283 -26.72 -7.63 6.46
CA ASP A 283 -27.74 -7.64 7.52
C ASP A 283 -27.44 -6.66 8.68
N GLY A 284 -26.17 -6.55 9.08
CA GLY A 284 -25.72 -5.60 10.10
C GLY A 284 -25.87 -4.14 9.65
N LEU A 285 -25.52 -3.86 8.39
CA LEU A 285 -25.67 -2.53 7.79
C LEU A 285 -27.14 -2.13 7.58
N GLN A 286 -27.97 -3.04 7.07
CA GLN A 286 -29.37 -2.77 6.79
C GLN A 286 -30.18 -2.53 8.08
N ARG A 287 -29.94 -3.30 9.15
CA ARG A 287 -30.57 -3.07 10.46
C ARG A 287 -30.25 -1.68 11.03
N ARG A 288 -29.05 -1.16 10.78
CA ARG A 288 -28.66 0.18 11.22
C ARG A 288 -29.31 1.29 10.41
N LEU A 289 -29.41 1.12 9.09
CA LEU A 289 -30.14 2.04 8.23
C LEU A 289 -31.60 2.18 8.70
N LEU A 290 -32.27 1.04 8.93
CA LEU A 290 -33.63 1.02 9.47
C LEU A 290 -33.72 1.66 10.87
N ALA A 291 -32.75 1.42 11.74
CA ALA A 291 -32.71 2.02 13.07
C ALA A 291 -32.46 3.54 13.04
N LEU A 292 -31.76 4.06 12.03
CA LEU A 292 -31.56 5.50 11.83
C LEU A 292 -32.81 6.15 11.21
N GLU A 293 -33.51 5.47 10.31
CA GLU A 293 -34.79 5.91 9.75
C GLU A 293 -35.88 5.97 10.83
N ALA A 294 -35.94 4.98 11.73
CA ALA A 294 -36.90 4.96 12.84
C ALA A 294 -36.68 6.06 13.90
N ARG A 295 -35.55 6.78 13.85
CA ARG A 295 -35.24 7.91 14.73
C ARG A 295 -35.53 9.27 14.10
N ARG A 296 -35.95 9.30 12.83
CA ARG A 296 -36.42 10.51 12.13
C ARG A 296 -37.93 10.62 12.22
#